data_AF-A0AA88DLR9-F1
#
_entry.id   AF-A0AA88DLR9-F1
#
_cell.length_a   1.000
_cell.length_b   1.000
_cell.length_c   1.000
_cell.angle_alpha   90.00
_cell.angle_beta   90.00
_cell.angle_gamma   90.00
#
_symmetry.space_group_name_H-M   'P 1'
#
loop_
_entity.id
_entity.type
_entity.pdbx_description
1 polymer ?
#
loop_
_entity_poly.entity_id
_entity_poly.type
_entity_poly.pdbx_seq_one_letter_code
_entity_poly.pdbx_strand_id
1 'polypeptide(L)'
;MSPPRLPPPTEPIQKRCNAPYLFPRAQSTVLPDPSAFFSPNLLSNPLPTNSFFQNFVLKNGDQPEYLHPYLVKSSSSSLSLCYPSRFSNSAFLYQIFNADLTISAPGETSQASQKSHVISSFNDLSVTLDIPSSNLRFFLVRGSPFLTCSVSGNAAVSISTIHAILSFSSNSSNTKYTIKLNNNQTWLIYTSSPINFSHSLSLLNCGGFSGILRIAILPESNPEFEATLDRFSSCYPVSGDASFTKPFCLEYKWEKKGWGDLLLLAHPLHLKLLSGDVDVTVLEEFKYKSIDGDLVGVVGDSWTLKPDPVSVTWHSIKGVSEESYGEIISALSRDVAALDVAAITTTSSYFYGKLIARAARLALIAEEVCFPDVIPAIRKFLKEATEPWLDGTFNGNGFLFDDKWGGIITKQGATDTGADFGFGIYNDHHFHLGPSTDNDPSPPRRRWRPPPYPRCQGREPPPPPSPTLMSTPSLPYMLPAFPAGQIQPPRNPGPTPSRYDEALPRGSLPQATDHPPASPMIPGNDLRCP
;
A
#
# COMPACT_ATOMS: atom_id res chain seq x y z
N MET A 1 39.69 20.14 -37.54
CA MET A 1 39.22 19.05 -36.66
C MET A 1 37.72 18.96 -36.82
N SER A 2 37.18 17.78 -37.11
CA SER A 2 35.73 17.61 -37.30
C SER A 2 34.99 17.57 -35.95
N PRO A 3 33.74 18.04 -35.86
CA PRO A 3 32.95 17.93 -34.63
C PRO A 3 32.61 16.46 -34.33
N PRO A 4 32.40 16.09 -33.04
CA PRO A 4 32.04 14.74 -32.66
C PRO A 4 30.67 14.35 -33.23
N ARG A 5 30.53 13.09 -33.68
CA ARG A 5 29.23 12.54 -34.11
C ARG A 5 28.28 12.48 -32.92
N LEU A 6 27.04 12.91 -33.14
CA LEU A 6 25.92 12.59 -32.27
C LEU A 6 25.72 11.06 -32.23
N PRO A 7 25.29 10.48 -31.09
CA PRO A 7 24.88 9.08 -31.03
C PRO A 7 23.66 8.85 -31.96
N PRO A 8 23.50 7.64 -32.51
CA PRO A 8 22.33 7.33 -33.32
C PRO A 8 21.04 7.43 -32.48
N PRO A 9 19.90 7.78 -33.09
CA PRO A 9 18.62 7.72 -32.40
C PRO A 9 18.35 6.29 -31.96
N THR A 10 17.85 6.12 -30.74
CA THR A 10 17.44 4.84 -30.19
C THR A 10 16.40 4.22 -31.10
N GLU A 11 16.65 3.03 -31.64
CA GLU A 11 15.66 2.32 -32.45
C GLU A 11 14.38 2.11 -31.61
N PRO A 12 13.18 2.31 -32.19
CA PRO A 12 11.95 1.97 -31.49
C PRO A 12 11.97 0.48 -31.19
N ILE A 13 11.78 0.12 -29.92
CA ILE A 13 11.67 -1.28 -29.47
C ILE A 13 10.64 -1.96 -30.36
N GLN A 14 11.11 -2.90 -31.20
CA GLN A 14 10.22 -3.70 -32.04
C GLN A 14 9.18 -4.36 -31.12
N LYS A 15 7.89 -4.04 -31.33
CA LYS A 15 6.79 -4.75 -30.68
C LYS A 15 6.96 -6.23 -31.03
N ARG A 16 7.42 -7.03 -30.06
CA ARG A 16 7.52 -8.48 -30.23
C ARG A 16 6.14 -9.03 -30.57
N CYS A 17 6.12 -10.06 -31.42
CA CYS A 17 4.92 -10.66 -31.97
C CYS A 17 3.85 -10.96 -30.92
N ASN A 18 2.59 -10.92 -31.37
CA ASN A 18 1.41 -11.40 -30.64
C ASN A 18 1.56 -12.91 -30.32
N ALA A 19 2.31 -13.26 -29.28
CA ALA A 19 2.08 -14.50 -28.57
C ALA A 19 0.68 -14.41 -27.95
N PRO A 20 -0.19 -15.43 -28.08
CA PRO A 20 -1.43 -15.45 -27.33
C PRO A 20 -1.13 -15.40 -25.83
N TYR A 21 -2.01 -14.76 -25.05
CA TYR A 21 -1.89 -14.79 -23.59
C TYR A 21 -1.87 -16.24 -23.10
N LEU A 22 -0.88 -16.56 -22.26
CA LEU A 22 -0.64 -17.92 -21.76
C LEU A 22 -1.81 -18.42 -20.89
N PHE A 23 -2.38 -17.52 -20.09
CA PHE A 23 -3.55 -17.82 -19.27
C PHE A 23 -4.86 -17.63 -20.06
N PRO A 24 -5.85 -18.53 -19.90
CA PRO A 24 -7.16 -18.36 -20.51
C PRO A 24 -7.82 -17.03 -20.08
N ARG A 25 -8.51 -16.36 -21.01
CA ARG A 25 -9.25 -15.12 -20.70
C ARG A 25 -10.34 -15.38 -19.67
N ALA A 26 -10.41 -14.55 -18.64
CA ALA A 26 -11.44 -14.60 -17.63
C ALA A 26 -12.78 -14.04 -18.14
N GLN A 27 -13.86 -14.38 -17.44
CA GLN A 27 -15.13 -13.66 -17.51
C GLN A 27 -15.51 -13.26 -16.08
N SER A 28 -14.81 -12.25 -15.55
CA SER A 28 -15.01 -11.82 -14.15
C SER A 28 -16.37 -11.16 -13.98
N THR A 29 -17.17 -11.69 -13.04
CA THR A 29 -18.47 -11.13 -12.62
C THR A 29 -18.34 -10.21 -11.42
N VAL A 30 -17.16 -10.13 -10.79
CA VAL A 30 -16.91 -9.35 -9.57
C VAL A 30 -16.09 -8.08 -9.80
N LEU A 31 -15.28 -8.03 -10.86
CA LEU A 31 -14.50 -6.84 -11.20
C LEU A 31 -15.40 -5.76 -11.84
N PRO A 32 -15.39 -4.52 -11.32
CA PRO A 32 -16.17 -3.42 -11.88
C PRO A 32 -15.62 -3.01 -13.26
N ASP A 33 -16.46 -2.34 -14.05
CA ASP A 33 -16.06 -1.72 -15.31
C ASP A 33 -15.24 -0.45 -15.04
N PRO A 34 -13.95 -0.40 -15.41
CA PRO A 34 -13.11 0.77 -15.17
C PRO A 34 -13.49 1.99 -16.02
N SER A 35 -14.23 1.82 -17.11
CA SER A 35 -14.63 2.93 -18.01
C SER A 35 -15.58 3.93 -17.36
N ALA A 36 -16.17 3.58 -16.21
CA ALA A 36 -16.96 4.50 -15.39
C ALA A 36 -16.12 5.64 -14.78
N PHE A 37 -14.82 5.41 -14.50
CA PHE A 37 -13.96 6.35 -13.79
C PHE A 37 -12.63 6.67 -14.48
N PHE A 38 -12.11 5.84 -15.38
CA PHE A 38 -10.89 6.14 -16.13
C PHE A 38 -11.19 6.75 -17.51
N SER A 39 -10.43 7.76 -17.90
CA SER A 39 -10.58 8.36 -19.24
C SER A 39 -10.22 7.37 -20.35
N PRO A 40 -10.83 7.45 -21.56
CA PRO A 40 -10.67 6.43 -22.60
C PRO A 40 -9.23 6.17 -23.07
N ASN A 41 -8.33 7.15 -22.93
CA ASN A 41 -6.90 7.03 -23.26
C ASN A 41 -6.10 6.17 -22.24
N LEU A 42 -6.66 5.88 -21.06
CA LEU A 42 -6.03 5.03 -20.05
C LEU A 42 -6.43 3.55 -20.22
N LEU A 43 -7.66 3.30 -20.69
CA LEU A 43 -8.26 1.96 -20.86
C LEU A 43 -7.56 1.05 -21.87
N SER A 44 -6.61 1.57 -22.66
CA SER A 44 -5.83 0.77 -23.62
C SER A 44 -4.62 0.06 -23.00
N ASN A 45 -4.34 0.29 -21.71
CA ASN A 45 -3.22 -0.29 -20.97
C ASN A 45 -3.72 -0.94 -19.67
N PRO A 46 -2.96 -1.86 -19.06
CA PRO A 46 -3.24 -2.34 -17.71
C PRO A 46 -3.41 -1.18 -16.72
N LEU A 47 -4.42 -1.30 -15.87
CA LEU A 47 -4.80 -0.27 -14.90
C LEU A 47 -4.21 -0.60 -13.52
N PRO A 48 -3.86 0.41 -12.71
CA PRO A 48 -3.30 0.19 -11.40
C PRO A 48 -4.37 -0.37 -10.45
N THR A 49 -3.97 -1.41 -9.73
CA THR A 49 -4.72 -1.97 -8.60
C THR A 49 -3.92 -1.76 -7.32
N ASN A 50 -4.57 -1.88 -6.15
CA ASN A 50 -3.95 -1.66 -4.84
C ASN A 50 -3.28 -0.28 -4.71
N SER A 51 -3.75 0.69 -5.48
CA SER A 51 -3.20 2.05 -5.54
C SER A 51 -3.63 2.91 -4.35
N PHE A 52 -2.86 3.96 -4.05
CA PHE A 52 -3.21 4.96 -3.02
C PHE A 52 -4.45 5.82 -3.38
N PHE A 53 -5.02 5.63 -4.58
CA PHE A 53 -6.24 6.29 -5.05
C PHE A 53 -7.36 5.30 -5.45
N GLN A 54 -7.21 4.01 -5.12
CA GLN A 54 -8.14 2.95 -5.53
C GLN A 54 -9.62 3.24 -5.20
N ASN A 55 -9.90 3.87 -4.06
CA ASN A 55 -11.25 4.20 -3.62
C ASN A 55 -11.98 5.17 -4.56
N PHE A 56 -11.27 5.95 -5.38
CA PHE A 56 -11.87 6.78 -6.43
C PHE A 56 -12.42 5.98 -7.62
N VAL A 57 -12.10 4.69 -7.75
CA VAL A 57 -12.54 3.85 -8.88
C VAL A 57 -13.31 2.59 -8.44
N LEU A 58 -13.59 2.45 -7.14
CA LEU A 58 -14.38 1.35 -6.58
C LEU A 58 -15.79 1.82 -6.21
N LYS A 59 -16.79 0.97 -6.52
CA LYS A 59 -18.21 1.23 -6.25
C LYS A 59 -18.66 2.56 -6.85
N ASN A 60 -18.94 3.56 -6.02
CA ASN A 60 -19.37 4.91 -6.44
C ASN A 60 -18.19 5.89 -6.65
N GLY A 61 -16.96 5.48 -6.32
CA GLY A 61 -15.79 6.38 -6.31
C GLY A 61 -15.82 7.41 -5.16
N ASP A 62 -16.69 7.21 -4.17
CA ASP A 62 -17.05 8.18 -3.13
C ASP A 62 -16.45 7.87 -1.75
N GLN A 63 -15.51 6.94 -1.64
CA GLN A 63 -14.83 6.64 -0.39
C GLN A 63 -13.58 7.54 -0.24
N PRO A 64 -13.24 7.99 0.98
CA PRO A 64 -12.13 8.91 1.19
C PRO A 64 -10.77 8.22 0.97
N GLU A 65 -9.84 8.94 0.34
CA GLU A 65 -8.43 8.55 0.23
C GLU A 65 -7.52 9.41 1.08
N TYR A 66 -6.50 8.78 1.66
CA TYR A 66 -5.57 9.46 2.56
C TYR A 66 -4.34 10.01 1.83
N LEU A 67 -4.59 11.12 1.15
CA LEU A 67 -3.62 11.92 0.43
C LEU A 67 -2.95 12.93 1.38
N HIS A 68 -2.00 12.42 2.15
CA HIS A 68 -1.21 13.15 3.15
C HIS A 68 -0.94 14.63 2.76
N PRO A 69 -1.34 15.60 3.61
CA PRO A 69 -1.80 15.45 5.00
C PRO A 69 -3.34 15.25 5.14
N TYR A 70 -4.08 15.12 4.05
CA TYR A 70 -5.54 15.20 4.04
C TYR A 70 -6.23 13.86 3.78
N LEU A 71 -7.45 13.68 4.30
CA LEU A 71 -8.40 12.76 3.69
C LEU A 71 -9.19 13.53 2.62
N VAL A 72 -9.27 12.95 1.42
CA VAL A 72 -9.92 13.55 0.24
C VAL A 72 -11.03 12.61 -0.23
N LYS A 73 -12.25 13.12 -0.36
CA LYS A 73 -13.41 12.35 -0.85
C LYS A 73 -13.98 13.02 -2.09
N SER A 74 -14.18 12.24 -3.15
CA SER A 74 -14.88 12.71 -4.34
C SER A 74 -16.40 12.51 -4.23
N SER A 75 -17.15 13.23 -5.06
CA SER A 75 -18.60 13.13 -5.25
C SER A 75 -18.96 13.61 -6.67
N SER A 76 -20.21 13.43 -7.09
CA SER A 76 -20.68 13.65 -8.47
C SER A 76 -20.39 15.04 -9.08
N SER A 77 -20.18 16.08 -8.28
CA SER A 77 -19.85 17.44 -8.75
C SER A 77 -18.91 18.21 -7.82
N SER A 78 -18.27 17.53 -6.85
CA SER A 78 -17.49 18.18 -5.79
C SER A 78 -16.38 17.30 -5.25
N LEU A 79 -15.38 17.93 -4.63
CA LEU A 79 -14.31 17.28 -3.88
C LEU A 79 -14.24 17.84 -2.46
N SER A 80 -14.34 16.96 -1.48
CA SER A 80 -14.31 17.29 -0.05
C SER A 80 -12.93 17.00 0.55
N LEU A 81 -12.44 17.93 1.35
CA LEU A 81 -11.14 17.93 2.00
C LEU A 81 -11.33 17.87 3.53
N CYS A 82 -10.53 17.05 4.19
CA CYS A 82 -10.50 16.90 5.64
C CYS A 82 -9.07 16.96 6.15
N TYR A 83 -8.82 17.69 7.24
CA TYR A 83 -7.60 17.54 8.04
C TYR A 83 -7.95 16.79 9.33
N PRO A 84 -7.85 15.44 9.33
CA PRO A 84 -8.52 14.61 10.33
C PRO A 84 -7.91 14.69 11.72
N SER A 85 -8.77 14.81 12.73
CA SER A 85 -8.40 14.50 14.11
C SER A 85 -8.03 13.02 14.25
N ARG A 86 -6.98 12.76 15.04
CA ARG A 86 -6.51 11.40 15.38
C ARG A 86 -7.06 10.99 16.73
N PHE A 87 -7.59 9.78 16.82
CA PHE A 87 -8.13 9.19 18.05
C PHE A 87 -7.42 7.86 18.32
N SER A 88 -6.91 7.66 19.53
CA SER A 88 -6.16 6.46 19.89
C SER A 88 -6.51 5.91 21.28
N ASN A 89 -6.33 4.60 21.42
CA ASN A 89 -6.22 3.89 22.67
C ASN A 89 -5.09 2.85 22.55
N SER A 90 -4.97 1.92 23.49
CA SER A 90 -3.92 0.90 23.49
C SER A 90 -4.07 -0.19 22.42
N ALA A 91 -5.25 -0.33 21.81
CA ALA A 91 -5.55 -1.35 20.81
C ALA A 91 -5.59 -0.81 19.36
N PHE A 92 -5.98 0.46 19.17
CA PHE A 92 -6.05 1.06 17.84
C PHE A 92 -5.88 2.59 17.84
N LEU A 93 -5.46 3.09 16.67
CA LEU A 93 -5.38 4.50 16.29
C LEU A 93 -6.18 4.67 15.00
N TYR A 94 -7.04 5.68 14.92
CA TYR A 94 -7.87 5.94 13.74
C TYR A 94 -8.08 7.44 13.50
N GLN A 95 -8.56 7.75 12.30
CA GLN A 95 -8.93 9.08 11.83
C GLN A 95 -10.39 9.04 11.35
N ILE A 96 -11.11 10.15 11.50
CA ILE A 96 -12.50 10.29 11.04
C ILE A 96 -12.51 11.29 9.87
N PHE A 97 -13.19 10.93 8.78
CA PHE A 97 -13.47 11.87 7.70
C PHE A 97 -14.59 12.83 8.09
N ASN A 98 -14.27 14.12 8.14
CA ASN A 98 -15.23 15.22 8.21
C ASN A 98 -15.05 16.10 6.97
N ALA A 99 -16.13 16.52 6.31
CA ALA A 99 -16.04 17.42 5.16
C ALA A 99 -15.74 18.87 5.60
N ASP A 100 -14.53 19.10 6.12
CA ASP A 100 -14.08 20.37 6.68
C ASP A 100 -14.20 21.50 5.65
N LEU A 101 -13.84 21.23 4.39
CA LEU A 101 -14.14 22.06 3.23
C LEU A 101 -14.61 21.19 2.06
N THR A 102 -15.51 21.69 1.21
CA THR A 102 -15.98 21.02 -0.01
C THR A 102 -16.01 21.99 -1.17
N ILE A 103 -15.24 21.67 -2.22
CA ILE A 103 -15.06 22.49 -3.42
C ILE A 103 -15.99 21.97 -4.50
N SER A 104 -16.78 22.85 -5.12
CA SER A 104 -17.77 22.54 -6.14
C SER A 104 -17.94 23.70 -7.12
N ALA A 105 -18.60 23.49 -8.26
CA ALA A 105 -19.18 24.59 -9.04
C ALA A 105 -20.70 24.60 -8.82
N PRO A 106 -21.32 25.75 -8.50
CA PRO A 106 -22.77 25.87 -8.46
C PRO A 106 -23.34 25.88 -9.89
N GLY A 107 -24.17 24.90 -10.22
CA GLY A 107 -24.82 24.74 -11.53
C GLY A 107 -26.01 23.77 -11.46
N GLU A 108 -26.92 23.84 -12.43
CA GLU A 108 -28.18 23.10 -12.38
C GLU A 108 -28.00 21.57 -12.41
N THR A 109 -28.57 20.90 -11.42
CA THR A 109 -28.60 19.44 -11.28
C THR A 109 -29.65 18.81 -12.20
N SER A 110 -29.46 18.93 -13.51
CA SER A 110 -30.16 18.05 -14.46
C SER A 110 -29.72 16.61 -14.19
N GLN A 111 -30.65 15.72 -13.80
CA GLN A 111 -30.34 14.34 -13.40
C GLN A 111 -29.55 13.53 -14.47
N ALA A 112 -29.60 13.95 -15.73
CA ALA A 112 -28.88 13.33 -16.85
C ALA A 112 -27.36 13.62 -16.91
N SER A 113 -26.83 14.56 -16.12
CA SER A 113 -25.41 14.97 -16.18
C SER A 113 -24.57 14.57 -14.95
N GLN A 114 -25.08 13.69 -14.09
CA GLN A 114 -24.37 13.14 -12.93
C GLN A 114 -23.26 12.12 -13.29
N LYS A 115 -22.33 12.49 -14.18
CA LYS A 115 -21.06 11.77 -14.27
C LYS A 115 -20.21 12.12 -13.06
N SER A 116 -19.79 11.10 -12.31
CA SER A 116 -18.74 11.22 -11.29
C SER A 116 -17.45 11.79 -11.87
N HIS A 117 -16.48 12.06 -10.99
CA HIS A 117 -15.12 12.39 -11.41
C HIS A 117 -14.55 11.35 -12.36
N VAL A 118 -13.62 11.78 -13.19
CA VAL A 118 -12.86 10.94 -14.12
C VAL A 118 -11.37 11.11 -13.82
N ILE A 119 -10.66 10.00 -13.64
CA ILE A 119 -9.21 9.98 -13.63
C ILE A 119 -8.72 10.21 -15.05
N SER A 120 -8.09 11.35 -15.30
CA SER A 120 -7.53 11.73 -16.61
C SER A 120 -6.04 11.40 -16.74
N SER A 121 -5.33 11.30 -15.61
CA SER A 121 -3.95 10.82 -15.52
C SER A 121 -3.62 10.31 -14.11
N PHE A 122 -2.61 9.44 -14.03
CA PHE A 122 -1.98 9.01 -12.78
C PHE A 122 -0.50 8.67 -13.02
N ASN A 123 0.28 8.76 -11.95
CA ASN A 123 1.70 8.39 -11.86
C ASN A 123 1.96 7.80 -10.46
N ASP A 124 3.20 7.39 -10.15
CA ASP A 124 3.55 6.73 -8.89
C ASP A 124 3.18 7.53 -7.62
N LEU A 125 3.18 8.87 -7.72
CA LEU A 125 2.97 9.79 -6.59
C LEU A 125 1.73 10.69 -6.75
N SER A 126 0.96 10.55 -7.83
CA SER A 126 -0.12 11.51 -8.17
C SER A 126 -1.29 10.91 -8.95
N VAL A 127 -2.48 11.48 -8.75
CA VAL A 127 -3.68 11.25 -9.57
C VAL A 127 -4.35 12.58 -9.93
N THR A 128 -4.85 12.71 -11.16
CA THR A 128 -5.62 13.88 -11.59
C THR A 128 -7.09 13.53 -11.71
N LEU A 129 -7.94 14.20 -10.95
CA LEU A 129 -9.40 14.05 -11.03
C LEU A 129 -10.01 15.23 -11.79
N ASP A 130 -10.62 14.93 -12.94
CA ASP A 130 -11.50 15.86 -13.64
C ASP A 130 -12.93 15.69 -13.14
N ILE A 131 -13.65 16.79 -12.94
CA ILE A 131 -15.09 16.78 -12.71
C ILE A 131 -15.76 17.36 -13.98
N PRO A 132 -16.24 16.52 -14.92
CA PRO A 132 -16.73 16.97 -16.22
C PRO A 132 -17.93 17.92 -16.15
N SER A 133 -18.70 17.87 -15.04
CA SER A 133 -19.87 18.71 -14.79
C SER A 133 -19.54 20.13 -14.34
N SER A 134 -18.29 20.45 -13.98
CA SER A 134 -17.96 21.70 -13.26
C SER A 134 -16.73 22.48 -13.77
N ASN A 135 -16.05 22.04 -14.84
CA ASN A 135 -14.78 22.60 -15.32
C ASN A 135 -13.66 22.65 -14.25
N LEU A 136 -13.77 21.81 -13.21
CA LEU A 136 -12.78 21.66 -12.14
C LEU A 136 -11.87 20.47 -12.41
N ARG A 137 -10.56 20.68 -12.27
CA ARG A 137 -9.51 19.65 -12.34
C ARG A 137 -8.67 19.69 -11.08
N PHE A 138 -8.59 18.59 -10.35
CA PHE A 138 -7.82 18.49 -9.11
C PHE A 138 -6.52 17.71 -9.36
N PHE A 139 -5.38 18.35 -9.07
CA PHE A 139 -4.07 17.70 -9.06
C PHE A 139 -3.80 17.17 -7.65
N LEU A 140 -3.96 15.86 -7.44
CA LEU A 140 -3.81 15.21 -6.15
C LEU A 140 -2.45 14.52 -6.09
N VAL A 141 -1.47 15.20 -5.49
CA VAL A 141 -0.09 14.71 -5.36
C VAL A 141 0.22 14.40 -3.89
N ARG A 142 0.71 13.19 -3.62
CA ARG A 142 1.02 12.73 -2.26
C ARG A 142 2.02 13.66 -1.59
N GLY A 143 1.73 14.04 -0.34
CA GLY A 143 2.58 14.93 0.44
C GLY A 143 2.46 16.41 0.06
N SER A 144 1.57 16.82 -0.85
CA SER A 144 1.40 18.26 -1.07
C SER A 144 0.67 18.90 0.13
N PRO A 145 1.23 19.95 0.77
CA PRO A 145 0.52 20.67 1.81
C PRO A 145 -0.68 21.46 1.28
N PHE A 146 -0.84 21.57 -0.04
CA PHE A 146 -1.96 22.27 -0.68
C PHE A 146 -2.78 21.30 -1.55
N LEU A 147 -4.10 21.26 -1.33
CA LEU A 147 -5.02 20.83 -2.39
C LEU A 147 -4.92 21.83 -3.54
N THR A 148 -4.75 21.35 -4.78
CA THR A 148 -4.62 22.22 -5.96
C THR A 148 -5.72 21.92 -6.99
N CYS A 149 -6.51 22.93 -7.31
CA CYS A 149 -7.60 22.88 -8.29
C CYS A 149 -7.33 23.86 -9.44
N SER A 150 -7.43 23.40 -10.68
CA SER A 150 -7.50 24.25 -11.87
C SER A 150 -8.96 24.44 -12.25
N VAL A 151 -9.35 25.69 -12.45
CA VAL A 151 -10.70 26.11 -12.84
C VAL A 151 -10.63 26.70 -14.24
N SER A 152 -11.42 26.13 -15.16
CA SER A 152 -11.42 26.52 -16.57
C SER A 152 -12.73 27.20 -16.99
N GLY A 153 -12.69 27.99 -18.07
CA GLY A 153 -13.90 28.50 -18.72
C GLY A 153 -14.69 29.54 -17.92
N ASN A 154 -14.04 30.27 -17.00
CA ASN A 154 -14.70 31.23 -16.08
C ASN A 154 -15.83 30.62 -15.25
N ALA A 155 -15.68 29.37 -14.81
CA ALA A 155 -16.68 28.65 -14.03
C ALA A 155 -16.89 29.27 -12.64
N ALA A 156 -18.14 29.22 -12.15
CA ALA A 156 -18.45 29.59 -10.78
C ALA A 156 -17.79 28.61 -9.79
N VAL A 157 -17.40 29.10 -8.61
CA VAL A 157 -16.72 28.30 -7.59
C VAL A 157 -17.42 28.48 -6.25
N SER A 158 -17.74 27.35 -5.61
CA SER A 158 -18.35 27.24 -4.29
C SER A 158 -17.42 26.45 -3.37
N ILE A 159 -17.17 27.00 -2.18
CA ILE A 159 -16.47 26.30 -1.09
C ILE A 159 -17.39 26.30 0.12
N SER A 160 -18.00 25.15 0.40
CA SER A 160 -18.86 24.94 1.56
C SER A 160 -18.12 24.24 2.69
N THR A 161 -18.64 24.35 3.90
CA THR A 161 -18.12 23.67 5.10
C THR A 161 -19.28 23.21 5.99
N ILE A 162 -19.07 22.15 6.76
CA ILE A 162 -20.01 21.73 7.81
C ILE A 162 -19.86 22.57 9.10
N HIS A 163 -18.81 23.37 9.18
CA HIS A 163 -18.44 24.20 10.34
C HIS A 163 -18.92 25.64 10.14
N ALA A 164 -19.07 26.40 11.22
CA ALA A 164 -19.38 27.82 11.13
C ALA A 164 -18.12 28.64 10.86
N ILE A 165 -18.16 29.51 9.86
CA ILE A 165 -17.11 30.49 9.54
C ILE A 165 -17.17 31.61 10.58
N LEU A 166 -16.17 31.67 11.46
CA LEU A 166 -16.06 32.68 12.52
C LEU A 166 -15.35 33.94 12.06
N SER A 167 -14.42 33.83 11.11
CA SER A 167 -13.80 35.00 10.46
C SER A 167 -13.40 34.68 9.03
N PHE A 168 -13.59 35.65 8.15
CA PHE A 168 -13.20 35.61 6.75
C PHE A 168 -12.50 36.92 6.36
N SER A 169 -11.27 36.84 5.87
CA SER A 169 -10.47 38.02 5.52
C SER A 169 -9.62 37.78 4.27
N SER A 170 -9.46 38.79 3.42
CA SER A 170 -8.59 38.77 2.24
C SER A 170 -7.32 39.60 2.42
N ASN A 171 -6.32 39.34 1.56
CA ASN A 171 -5.26 40.30 1.30
C ASN A 171 -5.74 41.43 0.36
N SER A 172 -4.97 42.51 0.25
CA SER A 172 -5.32 43.69 -0.55
C SER A 172 -5.50 43.43 -2.05
N SER A 173 -4.94 42.33 -2.58
CA SER A 173 -5.08 41.91 -3.98
C SER A 173 -6.20 40.89 -4.22
N ASN A 174 -6.94 40.47 -3.17
CA ASN A 174 -7.93 39.39 -3.22
C ASN A 174 -7.42 38.09 -3.88
N THR A 175 -6.14 37.78 -3.67
CA THR A 175 -5.50 36.53 -4.13
C THR A 175 -5.22 35.54 -3.00
N LYS A 176 -5.23 36.00 -1.74
CA LYS A 176 -5.14 35.17 -0.53
C LYS A 176 -6.36 35.46 0.36
N TYR A 177 -6.94 34.40 0.91
CA TYR A 177 -8.01 34.45 1.90
C TYR A 177 -7.67 33.57 3.10
N THR A 178 -8.01 34.04 4.30
CA THR A 178 -7.89 33.29 5.57
C THR A 178 -9.29 33.06 6.14
N ILE A 179 -9.60 31.79 6.43
CA ILE A 179 -10.87 31.34 7.02
C ILE A 179 -10.56 30.78 8.41
N LYS A 180 -11.31 31.19 9.43
CA LYS A 180 -11.31 30.51 10.74
C LYS A 180 -12.66 29.86 10.98
N LEU A 181 -12.63 28.59 11.36
CA LEU A 181 -13.82 27.76 11.57
C LEU A 181 -14.05 27.52 13.07
N ASN A 182 -15.31 27.24 13.46
CA ASN A 182 -15.67 26.99 14.86
C ASN A 182 -15.16 25.65 15.43
N ASN A 183 -14.49 24.82 14.63
CA ASN A 183 -13.74 23.63 15.06
C ASN A 183 -12.27 23.94 15.42
N ASN A 184 -11.89 25.22 15.52
CA ASN A 184 -10.53 25.73 15.74
C ASN A 184 -9.53 25.49 14.58
N GLN A 185 -9.98 25.04 13.40
CA GLN A 185 -9.13 25.02 12.21
C GLN A 185 -9.08 26.41 11.55
N THR A 186 -7.88 26.79 11.11
CA THR A 186 -7.66 27.93 10.21
C THR A 186 -7.24 27.40 8.84
N TRP A 187 -7.88 27.87 7.77
CA TRP A 187 -7.59 27.46 6.39
C TRP A 187 -7.19 28.67 5.55
N LEU A 188 -6.24 28.46 4.63
CA LEU A 188 -5.72 29.47 3.71
C LEU A 188 -6.11 29.08 2.27
N ILE A 189 -6.73 30.00 1.54
CA ILE A 189 -7.01 29.86 0.10
C ILE A 189 -6.11 30.83 -0.66
N TYR A 190 -5.43 30.31 -1.68
CA TYR A 190 -4.61 31.07 -2.61
C TYR A 190 -5.18 30.95 -4.02
N THR A 191 -5.08 32.01 -4.81
CA THR A 191 -5.55 32.04 -6.21
C THR A 191 -4.55 32.74 -7.12
N SER A 192 -4.44 32.27 -8.37
CA SER A 192 -3.50 32.79 -9.38
C SER A 192 -3.85 34.19 -9.89
N SER A 193 -5.06 34.65 -9.63
CA SER A 193 -5.64 35.92 -10.09
C SER A 193 -6.69 36.35 -9.06
N PRO A 194 -7.00 37.67 -8.93
CA PRO A 194 -7.96 38.14 -7.95
C PRO A 194 -9.33 37.46 -8.11
N ILE A 195 -9.83 36.88 -7.02
CA ILE A 195 -11.16 36.28 -6.93
C ILE A 195 -11.97 37.04 -5.89
N ASN A 196 -13.25 37.34 -6.15
CA ASN A 196 -14.11 38.00 -5.17
C ASN A 196 -15.12 36.99 -4.63
N PHE A 197 -14.90 36.52 -3.40
CA PHE A 197 -15.84 35.67 -2.69
C PHE A 197 -16.90 36.47 -1.95
N SER A 198 -18.17 36.19 -2.23
CA SER A 198 -19.25 36.38 -1.27
C SER A 198 -19.20 35.27 -0.22
N HIS A 199 -19.57 35.57 1.03
CA HIS A 199 -19.59 34.57 2.11
C HIS A 199 -20.88 34.64 2.94
N SER A 200 -21.18 33.52 3.58
CA SER A 200 -22.22 33.35 4.59
C SER A 200 -21.65 32.53 5.77
N LEU A 201 -22.50 32.01 6.65
CA LEU A 201 -22.06 31.24 7.83
C LEU A 201 -21.28 29.95 7.50
N SER A 202 -21.49 29.34 6.33
CA SER A 202 -20.90 28.02 5.99
C SER A 202 -20.57 27.83 4.50
N LEU A 203 -20.60 28.92 3.72
CA LEU A 203 -20.46 28.88 2.26
C LEU A 203 -19.78 30.13 1.73
N LEU A 204 -18.74 29.92 0.92
CA LEU A 204 -18.08 30.92 0.08
C LEU A 204 -18.48 30.70 -1.38
N ASN A 205 -18.88 31.75 -2.10
CA ASN A 205 -19.29 31.68 -3.51
C ASN A 205 -18.62 32.77 -4.34
N CYS A 206 -18.10 32.39 -5.50
CA CYS A 206 -17.69 33.30 -6.58
C CYS A 206 -18.43 32.94 -7.87
N GLY A 207 -19.00 33.95 -8.56
CA GLY A 207 -19.82 33.75 -9.76
C GLY A 207 -19.04 33.39 -11.03
N GLY A 208 -17.71 33.49 -11.03
CA GLY A 208 -16.85 33.11 -12.15
C GLY A 208 -15.37 33.30 -11.82
N PHE A 209 -14.57 32.27 -12.07
CA PHE A 209 -13.12 32.27 -11.91
C PHE A 209 -12.46 31.42 -13.00
N SER A 210 -11.25 31.80 -13.42
CA SER A 210 -10.43 31.01 -14.34
C SER A 210 -8.97 31.13 -13.90
N GLY A 211 -8.34 29.99 -13.61
CA GLY A 211 -6.99 29.97 -13.05
C GLY A 211 -6.74 28.78 -12.13
N ILE A 212 -5.81 28.96 -11.18
CA ILE A 212 -5.47 27.98 -10.15
C ILE A 212 -5.97 28.47 -8.81
N LEU A 213 -6.62 27.58 -8.07
CA LEU A 213 -7.05 27.75 -6.68
C LEU A 213 -6.35 26.69 -5.84
N ARG A 214 -5.73 27.09 -4.73
CA ARG A 214 -5.04 26.21 -3.78
C ARG A 214 -5.56 26.40 -2.38
N ILE A 215 -5.70 25.31 -1.63
CA ILE A 215 -6.20 25.33 -0.26
C ILE A 215 -5.21 24.58 0.65
N ALA A 216 -4.81 25.20 1.76
CA ALA A 216 -4.02 24.56 2.81
C ALA A 216 -4.67 24.76 4.18
N ILE A 217 -4.60 23.75 5.05
CA ILE A 217 -4.79 23.96 6.49
C ILE A 217 -3.60 24.77 7.01
N LEU A 218 -3.81 25.63 7.99
CA LEU A 218 -2.74 26.26 8.78
C LEU A 218 -2.64 25.55 10.14
N PRO A 219 -1.69 24.60 10.33
CA PRO A 219 -1.56 23.88 11.58
C PRO A 219 -1.37 24.84 12.76
N GLU A 220 -2.17 24.64 13.80
CA GLU A 220 -2.10 25.37 15.08
C GLU A 220 -2.26 26.90 14.96
N SER A 221 -2.74 27.39 13.80
CA SER A 221 -2.77 28.82 13.45
C SER A 221 -1.41 29.52 13.59
N ASN A 222 -0.31 28.80 13.33
CA ASN A 222 1.06 29.28 13.55
C ASN A 222 1.49 30.29 12.46
N PRO A 223 1.87 31.54 12.81
CA PRO A 223 2.24 32.57 11.82
C PRO A 223 3.51 32.23 11.01
N GLU A 224 4.46 31.46 11.55
CA GLU A 224 5.65 31.03 10.80
C GLU A 224 5.28 30.00 9.71
N PHE A 225 4.25 29.20 9.98
CA PHE A 225 3.71 28.25 9.00
C PHE A 225 2.90 28.99 7.94
N GLU A 226 2.20 30.07 8.29
CA GLU A 226 1.51 30.94 7.35
C GLU A 226 2.51 31.64 6.42
N ALA A 227 3.61 32.20 6.95
CA ALA A 227 4.69 32.78 6.14
C ALA A 227 5.34 31.75 5.20
N THR A 228 5.50 30.50 5.66
CA THR A 228 6.00 29.38 4.84
C THR A 228 5.01 29.03 3.73
N LEU A 229 3.72 28.86 4.04
CA LEU A 229 2.69 28.56 3.05
C LEU A 229 2.54 29.70 2.02
N ASP A 230 2.60 30.96 2.46
CA ASP A 230 2.58 32.14 1.58
C ASP A 230 3.74 32.10 0.58
N ARG A 231 4.96 31.84 1.05
CA ARG A 231 6.17 31.75 0.21
C ARG A 231 6.05 30.69 -0.89
N PHE A 232 5.48 29.53 -0.59
CA PHE A 232 5.40 28.39 -1.53
C PHE A 232 4.02 28.24 -2.20
N SER A 233 3.10 29.19 -1.98
CA SER A 233 1.73 29.20 -2.52
C SER A 233 1.67 29.22 -4.06
N SER A 234 2.68 29.79 -4.72
CA SER A 234 2.68 30.00 -6.18
C SER A 234 3.23 28.83 -7.00
N CYS A 235 3.84 27.82 -6.37
CA CYS A 235 4.41 26.65 -7.05
C CYS A 235 3.68 25.37 -6.63
N TYR A 236 3.22 24.57 -7.60
CA TYR A 236 2.43 23.37 -7.34
C TYR A 236 2.87 22.19 -8.21
N PRO A 237 2.83 20.95 -7.68
CA PRO A 237 3.09 19.76 -8.46
C PRO A 237 1.83 19.38 -9.27
N VAL A 238 2.02 18.76 -10.43
CA VAL A 238 0.93 18.18 -11.25
C VAL A 238 1.09 16.68 -11.48
N SER A 239 2.31 16.17 -11.38
CA SER A 239 2.61 14.74 -11.37
C SER A 239 3.83 14.44 -10.50
N GLY A 240 4.07 13.17 -10.20
CA GLY A 240 5.34 12.73 -9.61
C GLY A 240 5.62 11.25 -9.90
N ASP A 241 6.86 10.99 -10.32
CA ASP A 241 7.36 9.67 -10.72
C ASP A 241 8.41 9.16 -9.73
N ALA A 242 8.51 7.84 -9.61
CA ALA A 242 9.45 7.13 -8.75
C ALA A 242 10.39 6.26 -9.60
N SER A 243 11.69 6.52 -9.53
CA SER A 243 12.66 5.84 -10.39
C SER A 243 13.81 5.19 -9.62
N PHE A 244 14.15 3.97 -10.03
CA PHE A 244 15.24 3.16 -9.47
C PHE A 244 16.41 3.09 -10.47
N THR A 245 16.98 4.26 -10.79
CA THR A 245 18.02 4.39 -11.83
C THR A 245 19.39 3.86 -11.40
N LYS A 246 19.62 3.69 -10.09
CA LYS A 246 20.89 3.30 -9.47
C LYS A 246 20.64 2.30 -8.32
N PRO A 247 21.58 1.38 -8.02
CA PRO A 247 21.44 0.44 -6.90
C PRO A 247 21.25 1.17 -5.56
N PHE A 248 20.31 0.68 -4.74
CA PHE A 248 19.97 1.25 -3.42
C PHE A 248 19.69 2.76 -3.43
N CYS A 249 19.04 3.23 -4.50
CA CYS A 249 18.74 4.64 -4.71
C CYS A 249 17.36 4.76 -5.37
N LEU A 250 16.46 5.47 -4.71
CA LEU A 250 15.13 5.80 -5.20
C LEU A 250 15.08 7.32 -5.43
N GLU A 251 14.87 7.73 -6.67
CA GLU A 251 14.76 9.12 -7.08
C GLU A 251 13.28 9.42 -7.34
N TYR A 252 12.66 10.22 -6.46
CA TYR A 252 11.37 10.86 -6.72
C TYR A 252 11.59 12.15 -7.49
N LYS A 253 10.76 12.42 -8.49
CA LYS A 253 10.80 13.66 -9.27
C LYS A 253 9.38 14.13 -9.60
N TRP A 254 9.13 15.44 -9.45
CA TRP A 254 7.81 16.03 -9.67
C TRP A 254 7.81 16.98 -10.87
N GLU A 255 6.80 16.88 -11.73
CA GLU A 255 6.49 17.97 -12.66
C GLU A 255 5.78 19.08 -11.87
N LYS A 256 6.31 20.31 -11.93
CA LYS A 256 5.75 21.47 -11.23
C LYS A 256 5.36 22.59 -12.20
N LYS A 257 4.36 23.37 -11.80
CA LYS A 257 3.87 24.56 -12.50
C LYS A 257 3.76 25.74 -11.54
N GLY A 258 3.68 26.94 -12.12
CA GLY A 258 3.74 28.20 -11.38
C GLY A 258 5.17 28.66 -11.10
N TRP A 259 5.35 29.47 -10.07
CA TRP A 259 6.59 30.23 -9.82
C TRP A 259 7.20 29.91 -8.46
N GLY A 260 8.53 29.76 -8.42
CA GLY A 260 9.30 29.45 -7.22
C GLY A 260 9.58 27.96 -7.02
N ASP A 261 10.07 27.64 -5.81
CA ASP A 261 10.47 26.28 -5.43
C ASP A 261 9.25 25.45 -5.00
N LEU A 262 9.35 24.13 -5.11
CA LEU A 262 8.27 23.22 -4.73
C LEU A 262 8.38 22.85 -3.25
N LEU A 263 7.32 23.06 -2.47
CA LEU A 263 7.19 22.55 -1.09
C LEU A 263 6.33 21.28 -1.07
N LEU A 264 6.87 20.23 -0.45
CA LEU A 264 6.20 18.96 -0.18
C LEU A 264 6.44 18.53 1.28
N LEU A 265 5.66 17.57 1.76
CA LEU A 265 5.72 17.03 3.11
C LEU A 265 6.34 15.62 3.08
N ALA A 266 7.43 15.45 3.81
CA ALA A 266 8.17 14.20 3.93
C ALA A 266 7.75 13.41 5.18
N HIS A 267 7.47 12.12 5.02
CA HIS A 267 7.32 11.20 6.16
C HIS A 267 8.64 11.04 6.94
N PRO A 268 8.61 10.61 8.21
CA PRO A 268 9.82 10.31 8.99
C PRO A 268 10.81 9.36 8.29
N LEU A 269 10.30 8.37 7.53
CA LEU A 269 11.16 7.48 6.73
C LEU A 269 11.83 8.21 5.55
N HIS A 270 11.14 9.13 4.87
CA HIS A 270 11.75 9.93 3.81
C HIS A 270 12.91 10.76 4.37
N LEU A 271 12.73 11.43 5.51
CA LEU A 271 13.78 12.20 6.18
C LEU A 271 15.01 11.35 6.54
N LYS A 272 14.79 10.12 7.02
CA LYS A 272 15.89 9.18 7.31
C LYS A 272 16.66 8.75 6.06
N LEU A 273 15.99 8.68 4.91
CA LEU A 273 16.56 8.21 3.65
C LEU A 273 17.08 9.32 2.73
N LEU A 274 16.68 10.58 2.96
CA LEU A 274 17.10 11.73 2.17
C LEU A 274 18.63 11.87 2.18
N SER A 275 19.22 11.77 1.01
CA SER A 275 20.65 12.00 0.82
C SER A 275 20.93 13.50 0.79
N GLY A 276 21.89 13.98 1.59
CA GLY A 276 22.37 15.36 1.56
C GLY A 276 23.17 15.75 0.29
N ASP A 277 23.03 15.00 -0.80
CA ASP A 277 23.75 15.19 -2.08
C ASP A 277 22.86 15.92 -3.12
N VAL A 278 21.75 16.51 -2.70
CA VAL A 278 20.73 17.13 -3.57
C VAL A 278 20.37 18.51 -3.03
N ASP A 279 19.98 19.42 -3.93
CA ASP A 279 19.44 20.76 -3.63
C ASP A 279 18.04 20.69 -2.98
N VAL A 280 17.91 19.96 -1.87
CA VAL A 280 16.70 19.91 -1.04
C VAL A 280 16.94 20.69 0.26
N THR A 281 15.97 21.50 0.67
CA THR A 281 16.00 22.20 1.96
C THR A 281 14.93 21.63 2.89
N VAL A 282 15.34 21.00 3.98
CA VAL A 282 14.43 20.52 5.03
C VAL A 282 14.04 21.69 5.94
N LEU A 283 12.74 21.93 6.06
CA LEU A 283 12.16 22.93 6.95
C LEU A 283 11.79 22.23 8.27
N GLU A 284 12.79 21.93 9.10
CA GLU A 284 12.64 21.01 10.24
C GLU A 284 11.44 21.33 11.12
N GLU A 285 11.16 22.61 11.40
CA GLU A 285 10.05 23.04 12.27
C GLU A 285 8.68 23.11 11.58
N PHE A 286 8.60 23.08 10.25
CA PHE A 286 7.32 23.12 9.52
C PHE A 286 6.70 21.71 9.48
N LYS A 287 5.80 21.41 10.44
CA LYS A 287 5.30 20.06 10.71
C LYS A 287 3.78 19.94 10.58
N TYR A 288 3.34 18.83 9.98
CA TYR A 288 1.92 18.42 9.90
C TYR A 288 1.73 17.11 10.65
N LYS A 289 0.70 17.03 11.49
CA LYS A 289 0.41 15.85 12.31
C LYS A 289 -0.34 14.82 11.47
N SER A 290 0.22 13.62 11.30
CA SER A 290 -0.38 12.55 10.49
C SER A 290 -0.47 11.23 11.26
N ILE A 291 -1.19 10.22 10.76
CA ILE A 291 -1.22 8.89 11.39
C ILE A 291 0.16 8.20 11.33
N ASP A 292 0.97 8.52 10.31
CA ASP A 292 2.30 7.96 10.03
C ASP A 292 3.45 8.76 10.69
N GLY A 293 3.14 9.51 11.76
CA GLY A 293 4.06 10.43 12.44
C GLY A 293 3.92 11.88 11.95
N ASP A 294 4.84 12.75 12.37
CA ASP A 294 4.85 14.13 11.90
C ASP A 294 5.52 14.21 10.52
N LEU A 295 4.82 14.83 9.56
CA LEU A 295 5.34 15.12 8.23
C LEU A 295 6.08 16.45 8.25
N VAL A 296 7.29 16.51 7.72
CA VAL A 296 8.14 17.72 7.74
C VAL A 296 8.20 18.34 6.35
N GLY A 297 8.18 19.67 6.28
CA GLY A 297 8.37 20.40 5.02
C GLY A 297 9.73 20.13 4.39
N VAL A 298 9.76 19.81 3.11
CA VAL A 298 10.98 19.72 2.30
C VAL A 298 10.75 20.47 1.00
N VAL A 299 11.66 21.40 0.71
CA VAL A 299 11.67 22.21 -0.50
C VAL A 299 12.60 21.58 -1.52
N GLY A 300 12.09 21.32 -2.72
CA GLY A 300 12.82 20.70 -3.83
C GLY A 300 11.90 19.87 -4.73
N ASP A 301 12.21 19.79 -6.02
CA ASP A 301 11.42 19.08 -7.03
C ASP A 301 11.99 17.72 -7.47
N SER A 302 13.08 17.29 -6.84
CA SER A 302 13.62 15.94 -6.91
C SER A 302 14.19 15.53 -5.56
N TRP A 303 13.84 14.35 -5.05
CA TRP A 303 14.37 13.78 -3.81
C TRP A 303 15.12 12.49 -4.09
N THR A 304 16.34 12.36 -3.56
CA THR A 304 17.14 11.13 -3.65
C THR A 304 17.13 10.41 -2.30
N LEU A 305 16.48 9.25 -2.26
CA LEU A 305 16.32 8.41 -1.08
C LEU A 305 17.27 7.20 -1.17
N LYS A 306 18.17 7.06 -0.19
CA LYS A 306 19.21 6.01 -0.17
C LYS A 306 19.01 5.06 1.02
N PRO A 307 18.30 3.92 0.85
CA PRO A 307 18.29 2.87 1.86
C PRO A 307 19.69 2.28 2.10
N ASP A 308 19.97 1.89 3.35
CA ASP A 308 21.14 1.09 3.69
C ASP A 308 21.14 -0.22 2.86
N PRO A 309 22.23 -0.57 2.17
CA PRO A 309 22.31 -1.83 1.42
C PRO A 309 22.14 -3.05 2.33
N VAL A 310 21.14 -3.88 2.02
CA VAL A 310 20.92 -5.18 2.67
C VAL A 310 21.67 -6.25 1.87
N SER A 311 22.53 -7.00 2.56
CA SER A 311 23.21 -8.17 1.96
C SER A 311 22.24 -9.34 1.94
N VAL A 312 21.73 -9.68 0.75
CA VAL A 312 20.82 -10.82 0.54
C VAL A 312 21.62 -12.05 0.10
N THR A 313 21.35 -13.19 0.72
CA THR A 313 21.92 -14.51 0.39
C THR A 313 20.83 -15.57 0.48
N TRP A 314 20.96 -16.67 -0.28
CA TRP A 314 20.04 -17.81 -0.20
C TRP A 314 20.17 -18.59 1.11
N HIS A 315 21.41 -18.73 1.57
CA HIS A 315 21.79 -19.45 2.78
C HIS A 315 21.84 -18.55 4.02
N SER A 316 21.77 -19.18 5.19
CA SER A 316 21.89 -18.50 6.49
C SER A 316 23.22 -17.75 6.64
N ILE A 317 23.15 -16.50 7.13
CA ILE A 317 24.30 -15.58 7.23
C ILE A 317 25.45 -16.14 8.10
N LYS A 318 25.14 -17.04 9.03
CA LYS A 318 26.10 -17.64 9.97
C LYS A 318 26.43 -19.11 9.68
N GLY A 319 25.73 -19.74 8.73
CA GLY A 319 25.73 -21.19 8.58
C GLY A 319 25.07 -21.92 9.76
N VAL A 320 25.22 -23.24 9.74
CA VAL A 320 24.72 -24.20 10.73
C VAL A 320 25.90 -24.90 11.40
N SER A 321 25.78 -25.26 12.68
CA SER A 321 26.82 -26.05 13.38
C SER A 321 26.90 -27.47 12.83
N GLU A 322 28.11 -27.95 12.52
CA GLU A 322 28.35 -29.33 12.04
C GLU A 322 27.80 -30.39 13.01
N GLU A 323 27.83 -30.11 14.32
CA GLU A 323 27.25 -30.97 15.38
C GLU A 323 25.74 -31.23 15.18
N SER A 324 25.03 -30.29 14.57
CA SER A 324 23.59 -30.38 14.31
C SER A 324 23.26 -31.07 12.97
N TYR A 325 24.24 -31.34 12.10
CA TYR A 325 23.98 -31.86 10.76
C TYR A 325 23.26 -33.21 10.79
N GLY A 326 23.62 -34.13 11.69
CA GLY A 326 22.99 -35.45 11.77
C GLY A 326 21.49 -35.40 12.08
N GLU A 327 21.06 -34.49 12.97
CA GLU A 327 19.64 -34.28 13.29
C GLU A 327 18.91 -33.62 12.12
N ILE A 328 19.50 -32.59 11.51
CA ILE A 328 18.91 -31.84 10.40
C ILE A 328 18.76 -32.73 9.17
N ILE A 329 19.78 -33.53 8.81
CA ILE A 329 19.73 -34.50 7.71
C ILE A 329 18.64 -35.56 7.97
N SER A 330 18.47 -36.00 9.22
CA SER A 330 17.42 -36.96 9.60
C SER A 330 16.01 -36.37 9.54
N ALA A 331 15.84 -35.08 9.82
CA ALA A 331 14.57 -34.38 9.63
C ALA A 331 14.29 -34.11 8.13
N LEU A 332 15.27 -33.54 7.42
CA LEU A 332 15.24 -33.26 5.98
C LEU A 332 14.90 -34.50 5.16
N SER A 333 15.52 -35.65 5.44
CA SER A 333 15.25 -36.90 4.72
C SER A 333 13.80 -37.37 4.89
N ARG A 334 13.19 -37.17 6.07
CA ARG A 334 11.78 -37.50 6.32
C ARG A 334 10.84 -36.52 5.62
N ASP A 335 11.12 -35.22 5.69
CA ASP A 335 10.34 -34.18 5.03
C ASP A 335 10.38 -34.34 3.50
N VAL A 336 11.53 -34.67 2.92
CA VAL A 336 11.67 -34.95 1.48
C VAL A 336 10.98 -36.25 1.06
N ALA A 337 11.06 -37.31 1.86
CA ALA A 337 10.35 -38.56 1.60
C ALA A 337 8.81 -38.40 1.66
N ALA A 338 8.32 -37.34 2.31
CA ALA A 338 6.90 -36.99 2.38
C ALA A 338 6.44 -36.02 1.25
N LEU A 339 7.32 -35.63 0.33
CA LEU A 339 6.94 -34.79 -0.82
C LEU A 339 6.20 -35.61 -1.88
N ASP A 340 4.89 -35.44 -1.94
CA ASP A 340 4.01 -36.00 -2.97
C ASP A 340 3.04 -34.93 -3.49
N VAL A 341 3.04 -34.70 -4.81
CA VAL A 341 2.14 -33.73 -5.46
C VAL A 341 0.70 -34.24 -5.43
N ALA A 342 0.47 -35.55 -5.49
CA ALA A 342 -0.86 -36.15 -5.43
C ALA A 342 -1.52 -36.01 -4.04
N ALA A 343 -0.72 -35.79 -2.99
CA ALA A 343 -1.20 -35.51 -1.64
C ALA A 343 -1.67 -34.05 -1.43
N ILE A 344 -1.45 -33.14 -2.40
CA ILE A 344 -1.87 -31.74 -2.29
C ILE A 344 -3.36 -31.62 -2.61
N THR A 345 -4.17 -31.45 -1.55
CA THR A 345 -5.64 -31.35 -1.66
C THR A 345 -6.18 -29.92 -1.77
N THR A 346 -5.36 -28.91 -1.46
CA THR A 346 -5.78 -27.50 -1.57
C THR A 346 -5.73 -27.01 -3.01
N THR A 347 -6.73 -26.22 -3.41
CA THR A 347 -6.70 -25.47 -4.67
C THR A 347 -6.37 -23.99 -4.47
N SER A 348 -6.31 -23.47 -3.24
CA SER A 348 -5.98 -22.06 -2.97
C SER A 348 -4.54 -21.76 -3.36
N SER A 349 -4.32 -20.72 -4.17
CA SER A 349 -2.98 -20.33 -4.62
C SER A 349 -2.08 -19.94 -3.44
N TYR A 350 -2.63 -19.31 -2.39
CA TYR A 350 -1.90 -19.01 -1.15
C TYR A 350 -1.37 -20.26 -0.46
N PHE A 351 -2.25 -21.21 -0.12
CA PHE A 351 -1.84 -22.41 0.61
C PHE A 351 -0.97 -23.34 -0.25
N TYR A 352 -1.25 -23.44 -1.55
CA TYR A 352 -0.43 -24.21 -2.50
C TYR A 352 0.97 -23.59 -2.63
N GLY A 353 1.06 -22.26 -2.78
CA GLY A 353 2.32 -21.52 -2.82
C GLY A 353 3.19 -21.75 -1.57
N LYS A 354 2.59 -21.83 -0.38
CA LYS A 354 3.31 -22.15 0.86
C LYS A 354 3.87 -23.58 0.91
N LEU A 355 3.23 -24.54 0.25
CA LEU A 355 3.75 -25.91 0.12
C LEU A 355 4.96 -25.95 -0.84
N ILE A 356 4.88 -25.26 -1.98
CA ILE A 356 6.00 -25.08 -2.91
C ILE A 356 7.18 -24.39 -2.19
N ALA A 357 6.92 -23.28 -1.51
CA ALA A 357 7.94 -22.52 -0.76
C ALA A 357 8.67 -23.39 0.27
N ARG A 358 7.93 -24.17 1.07
CA ARG A 358 8.50 -25.10 2.04
C ARG A 358 9.41 -26.12 1.35
N ALA A 359 8.98 -26.72 0.25
CA ALA A 359 9.79 -27.69 -0.50
C ALA A 359 11.05 -27.04 -1.10
N ALA A 360 10.96 -25.80 -1.61
CA ALA A 360 12.12 -25.05 -2.10
C ALA A 360 13.14 -24.78 -0.98
N ARG A 361 12.67 -24.42 0.22
CA ARG A 361 13.53 -24.22 1.40
C ARG A 361 14.27 -25.50 1.82
N LEU A 362 13.70 -26.70 1.61
CA LEU A 362 14.40 -27.96 1.86
C LEU A 362 15.65 -28.14 1.00
N ALA A 363 15.67 -27.63 -0.24
CA ALA A 363 16.86 -27.67 -1.09
C ALA A 363 17.98 -26.78 -0.54
N LEU A 364 17.65 -25.57 -0.07
CA LEU A 364 18.62 -24.67 0.55
C LEU A 364 19.18 -25.25 1.87
N ILE A 365 18.34 -25.92 2.67
CA ILE A 365 18.79 -26.64 3.87
C ILE A 365 19.73 -27.80 3.49
N ALA A 366 19.41 -28.55 2.43
CA ALA A 366 20.25 -29.64 1.92
C ALA A 366 21.64 -29.14 1.49
N GLU A 367 21.72 -27.97 0.87
CA GLU A 367 22.99 -27.30 0.53
C GLU A 367 23.76 -26.87 1.79
N GLU A 368 23.09 -26.26 2.80
CA GLU A 368 23.75 -25.79 4.03
C GLU A 368 24.38 -26.92 4.88
N VAL A 369 23.81 -28.13 4.85
CA VAL A 369 24.36 -29.30 5.57
C VAL A 369 25.18 -30.26 4.69
N CYS A 370 25.60 -29.79 3.50
CA CYS A 370 26.35 -30.57 2.51
C CYS A 370 25.71 -31.93 2.13
N PHE A 371 24.37 -32.05 2.08
CA PHE A 371 23.64 -33.29 1.78
C PHE A 371 22.82 -33.19 0.48
N PRO A 372 23.46 -33.18 -0.71
CA PRO A 372 22.81 -32.89 -1.98
C PRO A 372 21.90 -34.01 -2.52
N ASP A 373 21.98 -35.23 -1.96
CA ASP A 373 21.32 -36.43 -2.49
C ASP A 373 19.78 -36.32 -2.55
N VAL A 374 19.19 -35.47 -1.71
CA VAL A 374 17.74 -35.18 -1.71
C VAL A 374 17.28 -34.16 -2.75
N ILE A 375 18.20 -33.33 -3.28
CA ILE A 375 17.87 -32.24 -4.21
C ILE A 375 17.16 -32.73 -5.49
N PRO A 376 17.51 -33.87 -6.11
CA PRO A 376 16.79 -34.39 -7.28
C PRO A 376 15.31 -34.67 -7.01
N ALA A 377 14.96 -35.17 -5.82
CA ALA A 377 13.58 -35.45 -5.43
C ALA A 377 12.79 -34.14 -5.19
N ILE A 378 13.40 -33.20 -4.46
CA ILE A 378 12.82 -31.86 -4.22
C ILE A 378 12.55 -31.15 -5.56
N ARG A 379 13.54 -31.12 -6.47
CA ARG A 379 13.41 -30.51 -7.80
C ARG A 379 12.30 -31.15 -8.64
N LYS A 380 12.14 -32.47 -8.56
CA LYS A 380 11.04 -33.18 -9.24
C LYS A 380 9.68 -32.70 -8.72
N PHE A 381 9.49 -32.70 -7.39
CA PHE A 381 8.28 -32.20 -6.74
C PHE A 381 7.98 -30.75 -7.13
N LEU A 382 8.97 -29.85 -7.04
CA LEU A 382 8.80 -28.44 -7.38
C LEU A 382 8.35 -28.25 -8.84
N LYS A 383 8.95 -29.00 -9.77
CA LYS A 383 8.59 -28.98 -11.19
C LYS A 383 7.13 -29.41 -11.39
N GLU A 384 6.79 -30.61 -10.92
CA GLU A 384 5.45 -31.21 -11.06
C GLU A 384 4.36 -30.40 -10.35
N ALA A 385 4.68 -29.76 -9.23
CA ALA A 385 3.76 -28.90 -8.50
C ALA A 385 3.53 -27.54 -9.16
N THR A 386 4.51 -26.99 -9.90
CA THR A 386 4.49 -25.60 -10.39
C THR A 386 4.12 -25.48 -11.87
N GLU A 387 4.56 -26.40 -12.73
CA GLU A 387 4.28 -26.35 -14.18
C GLU A 387 2.79 -26.17 -14.53
N PRO A 388 1.83 -26.91 -13.91
CA PRO A 388 0.41 -26.74 -14.24
C PRO A 388 -0.14 -25.32 -13.95
N TRP A 389 0.43 -24.61 -12.98
CA TRP A 389 0.04 -23.23 -12.69
C TRP A 389 0.60 -22.26 -13.73
N LEU A 390 1.85 -22.47 -14.16
CA LEU A 390 2.52 -21.61 -15.14
C LEU A 390 1.96 -21.80 -16.56
N ASP A 391 1.66 -23.04 -16.93
CA ASP A 391 1.10 -23.39 -18.25
C ASP A 391 -0.39 -23.05 -18.38
N GLY A 392 -1.05 -22.56 -17.31
CA GLY A 392 -2.48 -22.27 -17.30
C GLY A 392 -3.38 -23.51 -17.31
N THR A 393 -2.84 -24.71 -17.04
CA THR A 393 -3.55 -25.99 -17.11
C THR A 393 -4.04 -26.51 -15.74
N PHE A 394 -3.81 -25.78 -14.65
CA PHE A 394 -4.25 -26.16 -13.31
C PHE A 394 -5.79 -26.16 -13.19
N ASN A 395 -6.39 -27.35 -13.30
CA ASN A 395 -7.85 -27.55 -13.38
C ASN A 395 -8.67 -26.98 -12.19
N GLY A 396 -8.03 -26.85 -11.02
CA GLY A 396 -8.61 -26.32 -9.79
C GLY A 396 -8.85 -24.80 -9.84
N ASN A 397 -8.17 -24.05 -8.98
CA ASN A 397 -8.27 -22.58 -8.93
C ASN A 397 -7.26 -21.87 -9.84
N GLY A 398 -7.02 -22.41 -11.04
CA GLY A 398 -5.95 -21.97 -11.94
C GLY A 398 -6.02 -20.49 -12.32
N PHE A 399 -4.89 -19.96 -12.78
CA PHE A 399 -4.76 -18.58 -13.21
C PHE A 399 -5.48 -18.31 -14.55
N LEU A 400 -6.15 -17.17 -14.60
CA LEU A 400 -6.85 -16.61 -15.76
C LEU A 400 -6.36 -15.18 -16.01
N PHE A 401 -6.47 -14.68 -17.24
CA PHE A 401 -6.18 -13.29 -17.56
C PHE A 401 -7.45 -12.44 -17.60
N ASP A 402 -7.56 -11.45 -16.71
CA ASP A 402 -8.58 -10.39 -16.81
C ASP A 402 -8.07 -9.26 -17.73
N ASP A 403 -8.85 -8.97 -18.77
CA ASP A 403 -8.55 -7.95 -19.76
C ASP A 403 -9.24 -6.61 -19.51
N LYS A 404 -10.11 -6.51 -18.50
CA LYS A 404 -10.74 -5.24 -18.08
C LYS A 404 -9.72 -4.36 -17.34
N TRP A 405 -9.02 -4.94 -16.38
CA TRP A 405 -7.98 -4.28 -15.58
C TRP A 405 -6.56 -4.67 -16.04
N GLY A 406 -6.40 -5.79 -16.76
CA GLY A 406 -5.15 -6.15 -17.43
C GLY A 406 -4.17 -6.92 -16.54
N GLY A 407 -4.64 -7.96 -15.84
CA GLY A 407 -3.79 -8.76 -14.96
C GLY A 407 -4.27 -10.18 -14.73
N ILE A 408 -3.64 -10.88 -13.79
CA ILE A 408 -3.88 -12.31 -13.53
C ILE A 408 -4.87 -12.45 -12.37
N ILE A 409 -5.91 -13.25 -12.51
CA ILE A 409 -6.84 -13.60 -11.42
C ILE A 409 -6.98 -15.12 -11.28
N THR A 410 -7.53 -15.61 -10.17
CA THR A 410 -7.84 -17.04 -10.01
C THR A 410 -9.26 -17.36 -10.45
N LYS A 411 -9.48 -18.59 -10.91
CA LYS A 411 -10.77 -19.05 -11.47
C LYS A 411 -11.97 -18.90 -10.53
N GLN A 412 -11.81 -19.17 -9.23
CA GLN A 412 -12.84 -18.96 -8.20
C GLN A 412 -13.00 -17.46 -7.89
N GLY A 413 -11.88 -16.73 -7.79
CA GLY A 413 -11.86 -15.28 -7.58
C GLY A 413 -12.58 -14.48 -8.66
N ALA A 414 -12.64 -14.99 -9.89
CA ALA A 414 -13.40 -14.36 -10.98
C ALA A 414 -14.93 -14.27 -10.69
N THR A 415 -15.45 -15.09 -9.78
CA THR A 415 -16.88 -15.18 -9.45
C THR A 415 -17.23 -14.87 -7.99
N ASP A 416 -16.25 -14.89 -7.08
CA ASP A 416 -16.44 -14.62 -5.65
C ASP A 416 -15.33 -13.68 -5.14
N THR A 417 -15.74 -12.52 -4.60
CA THR A 417 -14.83 -11.50 -4.03
C THR A 417 -14.06 -11.97 -2.79
N GLY A 418 -14.56 -12.98 -2.07
CA GLY A 418 -13.90 -13.55 -0.90
C GLY A 418 -13.01 -14.76 -1.23
N ALA A 419 -13.16 -15.36 -2.41
CA ALA A 419 -12.42 -16.55 -2.79
C ALA A 419 -10.92 -16.27 -2.92
N ASP A 420 -10.11 -17.20 -2.41
CA ASP A 420 -8.65 -17.13 -2.40
C ASP A 420 -8.15 -15.75 -1.89
N PHE A 421 -8.68 -15.33 -0.73
CA PHE A 421 -8.34 -14.07 -0.04
C PHE A 421 -8.60 -12.79 -0.87
N GLY A 422 -9.44 -12.87 -1.90
CA GLY A 422 -9.75 -11.76 -2.78
C GLY A 422 -8.75 -11.58 -3.93
N PHE A 423 -7.95 -12.60 -4.27
CA PHE A 423 -7.07 -12.58 -5.44
C PHE A 423 -7.80 -12.21 -6.74
N GLY A 424 -9.09 -12.58 -6.84
CA GLY A 424 -9.99 -12.20 -7.94
C GLY A 424 -10.29 -10.72 -8.09
N ILE A 425 -10.10 -9.94 -7.02
CA ILE A 425 -10.22 -8.48 -6.98
C ILE A 425 -8.86 -7.81 -6.70
N TYR A 426 -7.77 -8.47 -7.08
CA TYR A 426 -6.38 -8.01 -6.95
C TYR A 426 -5.85 -7.86 -5.51
N ASN A 427 -6.55 -8.38 -4.49
CA ASN A 427 -5.95 -8.47 -3.17
C ASN A 427 -4.81 -9.50 -3.18
N ASP A 428 -3.80 -9.25 -2.34
CA ASP A 428 -2.84 -10.24 -1.87
C ASP A 428 -2.02 -10.97 -2.96
N HIS A 429 -1.99 -10.48 -4.20
CA HIS A 429 -1.20 -11.05 -5.31
C HIS A 429 0.27 -11.26 -4.92
N HIS A 430 0.88 -10.29 -4.23
CA HIS A 430 2.25 -10.40 -3.74
C HIS A 430 2.41 -11.42 -2.58
N PHE A 431 1.36 -11.71 -1.81
CA PHE A 431 1.37 -12.78 -0.79
C PHE A 431 1.05 -14.17 -1.36
N HIS A 432 0.52 -14.27 -2.57
CA HIS A 432 0.15 -15.52 -3.24
C HIS A 432 1.17 -15.96 -4.29
N LEU A 433 1.72 -15.00 -5.04
CA LEU A 433 2.78 -15.20 -6.02
C LEU A 433 4.16 -15.09 -5.36
N GLY A 434 4.34 -14.18 -4.39
CA GLY A 434 5.59 -14.00 -3.66
C GLY A 434 6.08 -15.18 -2.79
N PRO A 435 5.26 -16.17 -2.35
CA PRO A 435 5.78 -17.40 -1.76
C PRO A 435 6.66 -18.24 -2.71
N SER A 436 6.63 -18.01 -4.03
CA SER A 436 7.65 -18.57 -4.92
C SER A 436 9.02 -17.86 -4.78
N THR A 437 9.12 -16.83 -3.94
CA THR A 437 10.30 -16.02 -3.65
C THR A 437 10.34 -15.62 -2.15
N ASP A 438 10.66 -16.58 -1.28
CA ASP A 438 10.91 -16.50 0.19
C ASP A 438 10.71 -15.12 0.89
N ASN A 439 9.71 -15.03 1.76
CA ASN A 439 9.51 -13.94 2.73
C ASN A 439 9.90 -14.39 4.15
N ASP A 440 10.99 -13.86 4.72
CA ASP A 440 11.27 -13.89 6.17
C ASP A 440 11.39 -12.44 6.72
N PRO A 441 10.49 -11.98 7.61
CA PRO A 441 10.55 -10.66 8.21
C PRO A 441 11.35 -10.68 9.52
N SER A 442 12.68 -10.77 9.46
CA SER A 442 13.55 -10.65 10.62
C SER A 442 14.51 -9.43 10.53
N PRO A 443 14.61 -8.56 11.56
CA PRO A 443 15.29 -7.27 11.44
C PRO A 443 16.83 -7.39 11.52
N PRO A 444 17.58 -6.67 10.66
CA PRO A 444 19.04 -6.77 10.64
C PRO A 444 19.68 -6.16 11.89
N ARG A 445 20.49 -6.96 12.59
CA ARG A 445 21.42 -6.49 13.64
C ARG A 445 22.85 -6.33 13.09
N ARG A 446 23.63 -5.49 13.77
CA ARG A 446 24.81 -4.76 13.23
C ARG A 446 25.90 -5.62 12.57
N ARG A 447 26.58 -4.98 11.62
CA ARG A 447 27.74 -5.45 10.82
C ARG A 447 28.72 -6.35 11.58
N TRP A 448 29.04 -7.48 10.95
CA TRP A 448 30.30 -8.20 11.09
C TRP A 448 30.76 -8.64 9.69
N ARG A 449 32.07 -8.65 9.41
CA ARG A 449 32.61 -9.23 8.17
C ARG A 449 32.86 -10.72 8.40
N PRO A 450 32.25 -11.64 7.63
CA PRO A 450 32.59 -13.05 7.73
C PRO A 450 33.92 -13.38 7.00
N PRO A 451 34.65 -14.41 7.45
CA PRO A 451 35.74 -15.01 6.66
C PRO A 451 35.18 -15.73 5.41
N PRO A 452 36.03 -16.12 4.44
CA PRO A 452 35.58 -16.83 3.25
C PRO A 452 34.95 -18.20 3.58
N TYR A 453 33.86 -18.53 2.89
CA TYR A 453 33.16 -19.80 3.03
C TYR A 453 34.07 -21.01 2.80
N PRO A 454 34.06 -22.03 3.67
CA PRO A 454 34.55 -23.35 3.31
C PRO A 454 33.59 -23.94 2.27
N ARG A 455 34.07 -24.15 1.04
CA ARG A 455 33.35 -25.02 0.09
C ARG A 455 33.33 -26.43 0.68
N CYS A 456 32.17 -27.11 0.64
CA CYS A 456 32.12 -28.56 0.89
C CYS A 456 33.09 -29.26 -0.09
N GLN A 457 34.30 -29.60 0.36
CA GLN A 457 35.21 -30.43 -0.42
C GLN A 457 34.81 -31.89 -0.20
N GLY A 458 34.48 -32.59 -1.28
CA GLY A 458 34.04 -33.98 -1.20
C GLY A 458 35.07 -34.85 -0.47
N ARG A 459 34.60 -35.57 0.55
CA ARG A 459 35.34 -36.65 1.19
C ARG A 459 34.51 -37.93 1.06
N GLU A 460 35.16 -39.00 0.63
CA GLU A 460 34.55 -40.32 0.55
C GLU A 460 34.14 -40.84 1.95
N PRO A 461 33.10 -41.68 2.05
CA PRO A 461 32.66 -42.24 3.33
C PRO A 461 33.67 -43.26 3.88
N PRO A 462 33.86 -43.35 5.21
CA PRO A 462 34.77 -44.31 5.82
C PRO A 462 34.21 -45.75 5.78
N PRO A 463 35.07 -46.78 5.69
CA PRO A 463 34.66 -48.19 5.70
C PRO A 463 34.21 -48.68 7.10
N PRO A 464 33.41 -49.75 7.18
CA PRO A 464 32.83 -50.24 8.43
C PRO A 464 33.85 -50.95 9.35
N PRO A 465 33.62 -50.96 10.68
CA PRO A 465 34.58 -51.47 11.66
C PRO A 465 34.48 -52.98 11.91
N SER A 466 35.58 -53.58 12.38
CA SER A 466 35.64 -54.95 12.93
C SER A 466 36.88 -55.12 13.85
N PRO A 467 36.91 -56.10 14.78
CA PRO A 467 37.14 -55.74 16.19
C PRO A 467 38.36 -56.36 16.89
N THR A 468 38.89 -55.68 17.92
CA THR A 468 39.58 -56.15 19.18
C THR A 468 40.46 -55.01 19.75
N LEU A 469 41.06 -55.03 20.96
CA LEU A 469 40.60 -55.36 22.34
C LEU A 469 41.71 -54.94 23.35
N MET A 470 41.40 -54.10 24.36
CA MET A 470 42.26 -53.65 25.52
C MET A 470 43.62 -52.96 25.19
N SER A 471 44.05 -51.88 25.84
CA SER A 471 44.43 -51.79 27.27
C SER A 471 44.69 -50.35 27.79
N THR A 472 44.45 -50.11 29.09
CA THR A 472 44.93 -48.97 29.94
C THR A 472 46.30 -49.29 30.60
N PRO A 473 46.99 -48.42 31.40
CA PRO A 473 46.66 -47.12 32.05
C PRO A 473 47.72 -45.99 31.79
N SER A 474 47.66 -44.75 32.30
CA SER A 474 47.88 -44.31 33.71
C SER A 474 47.66 -42.78 33.91
N LEU A 475 47.37 -42.37 35.16
CA LEU A 475 47.24 -41.00 35.69
C LEU A 475 48.43 -40.69 36.64
N PRO A 476 48.82 -39.42 36.95
CA PRO A 476 48.16 -38.70 38.07
C PRO A 476 48.15 -37.14 38.09
N TYR A 477 47.06 -36.60 38.65
CA TYR A 477 46.88 -35.45 39.58
C TYR A 477 47.79 -34.19 39.60
N MET A 478 47.14 -33.01 39.58
CA MET A 478 47.14 -32.07 40.74
C MET A 478 45.91 -31.11 40.75
N LEU A 479 45.47 -30.73 41.96
CA LEU A 479 44.35 -29.83 42.35
C LEU A 479 44.85 -28.98 43.56
N PRO A 480 44.24 -27.84 43.97
CA PRO A 480 42.80 -27.60 44.24
C PRO A 480 42.28 -26.26 43.61
N ALA A 481 41.15 -25.60 43.96
CA ALA A 481 40.21 -25.70 45.10
C ALA A 481 38.75 -25.25 44.75
N PHE A 482 37.99 -24.82 45.77
CA PHE A 482 36.56 -24.43 45.81
C PHE A 482 36.39 -23.16 46.71
N PRO A 483 35.22 -22.48 46.89
CA PRO A 483 33.80 -22.89 46.79
C PRO A 483 32.90 -21.96 45.91
N ALA A 484 31.60 -22.13 45.65
CA ALA A 484 30.50 -23.10 45.85
C ALA A 484 29.21 -22.33 46.27
N GLY A 485 28.08 -22.59 45.60
CA GLY A 485 26.77 -21.98 45.90
C GLY A 485 25.66 -22.56 44.99
N GLN A 486 24.64 -23.19 45.58
CA GLN A 486 23.62 -23.99 44.89
C GLN A 486 22.38 -23.17 44.47
N ILE A 487 21.55 -23.71 43.57
CA ILE A 487 20.07 -23.86 43.72
C ILE A 487 19.51 -24.74 42.58
N GLN A 488 18.44 -25.50 42.86
CA GLN A 488 17.78 -26.48 41.95
C GLN A 488 16.63 -25.87 41.10
N PRO A 489 16.18 -26.56 40.02
CA PRO A 489 15.10 -26.09 39.15
C PRO A 489 13.71 -26.73 39.41
N PRO A 490 12.59 -26.05 39.05
CA PRO A 490 11.28 -26.67 38.79
C PRO A 490 11.03 -26.81 37.27
N ARG A 491 10.83 -28.01 36.71
CA ARG A 491 9.56 -28.79 36.58
C ARG A 491 8.47 -28.17 35.68
N ASN A 492 8.26 -28.81 34.52
CA ASN A 492 7.06 -28.68 33.67
C ASN A 492 5.80 -29.22 34.36
N PRO A 493 4.60 -28.72 34.00
CA PRO A 493 3.35 -29.45 34.06
C PRO A 493 2.78 -29.80 32.66
N GLY A 494 2.22 -31.01 32.56
CA GLY A 494 1.36 -31.46 31.45
C GLY A 494 -0.13 -31.16 31.70
N PRO A 495 -1.05 -31.65 30.84
CA PRO A 495 -2.34 -30.98 30.55
C PRO A 495 -3.61 -31.58 31.22
N THR A 496 -4.77 -30.98 30.89
CA THR A 496 -6.20 -31.41 31.08
C THR A 496 -6.93 -30.92 32.36
N PRO A 497 -8.29 -30.87 32.42
CA PRO A 497 -9.29 -30.49 31.38
C PRO A 497 -10.52 -29.65 31.87
N SER A 498 -11.33 -29.19 30.90
CA SER A 498 -12.82 -29.07 30.93
C SER A 498 -13.56 -27.82 31.49
N ARG A 499 -14.79 -27.67 30.96
CA ARG A 499 -15.98 -26.88 31.39
C ARG A 499 -16.01 -25.36 31.18
N TYR A 500 -16.93 -24.95 30.31
CA TYR A 500 -17.80 -23.78 30.53
C TYR A 500 -19.24 -24.20 30.22
N ASP A 501 -20.11 -24.07 31.21
CA ASP A 501 -21.56 -24.14 31.09
C ASP A 501 -22.17 -23.23 32.18
N GLU A 502 -23.39 -22.76 31.95
CA GLU A 502 -24.25 -21.97 32.86
C GLU A 502 -23.96 -20.48 33.20
N ALA A 503 -24.91 -19.65 32.76
CA ALA A 503 -25.70 -18.70 33.55
C ALA A 503 -25.13 -17.33 33.99
N LEU A 504 -25.65 -16.27 33.34
CA LEU A 504 -25.84 -14.92 33.92
C LEU A 504 -27.27 -14.80 34.50
N PRO A 505 -27.47 -14.20 35.70
CA PRO A 505 -28.79 -14.10 36.33
C PRO A 505 -29.65 -12.94 35.79
N ARG A 506 -30.98 -13.13 35.85
CA ARG A 506 -32.01 -12.11 35.57
C ARG A 506 -32.48 -11.38 36.84
N GLY A 507 -32.94 -10.14 36.69
CA GLY A 507 -33.79 -9.40 37.64
C GLY A 507 -33.45 -7.90 37.67
N SER A 508 -34.39 -6.95 37.60
CA SER A 508 -35.86 -7.04 37.41
C SER A 508 -36.43 -5.69 36.91
N LEU A 509 -37.54 -5.76 36.15
CA LEU A 509 -38.36 -4.64 35.68
C LEU A 509 -39.13 -3.93 36.82
N PRO A 510 -39.77 -2.78 36.55
CA PRO A 510 -41.23 -2.86 36.36
C PRO A 510 -41.77 -2.47 34.97
N GLN A 511 -42.82 -3.21 34.63
CA GLN A 511 -43.93 -3.03 33.67
C GLN A 511 -44.57 -1.62 33.63
N ALA A 512 -45.43 -1.23 32.67
CA ALA A 512 -45.81 -1.75 31.34
C ALA A 512 -46.81 -0.76 30.66
N THR A 513 -47.58 -1.24 29.67
CA THR A 513 -48.66 -0.61 28.87
C THR A 513 -48.19 0.19 27.63
N ASP A 514 -48.74 -0.03 26.42
CA ASP A 514 -49.50 -1.20 25.96
C ASP A 514 -49.40 -1.46 24.44
N HIS A 515 -49.90 -2.64 24.04
CA HIS A 515 -49.83 -3.29 22.71
C HIS A 515 -51.10 -2.98 21.82
N PRO A 516 -51.36 -3.60 20.65
CA PRO A 516 -50.70 -3.41 19.34
C PRO A 516 -51.70 -3.11 18.14
N PRO A 517 -51.82 -3.85 17.00
CA PRO A 517 -51.10 -3.59 15.72
C PRO A 517 -51.96 -3.57 14.41
N ALA A 518 -51.23 -3.41 13.28
CA ALA A 518 -51.37 -4.13 11.98
C ALA A 518 -52.30 -3.62 10.84
N SER A 519 -51.64 -3.18 9.74
CA SER A 519 -51.89 -3.55 8.33
C SER A 519 -53.23 -3.13 7.66
N PRO A 520 -53.45 -3.27 6.31
CA PRO A 520 -52.60 -3.87 5.26
C PRO A 520 -52.44 -3.03 3.96
N MET A 521 -51.85 -3.67 2.93
CA MET A 521 -51.78 -3.25 1.52
C MET A 521 -53.16 -3.04 0.85
N ILE A 522 -53.17 -2.28 -0.26
CA ILE A 522 -54.26 -2.26 -1.26
C ILE A 522 -53.69 -2.59 -2.66
N PRO A 523 -54.21 -3.59 -3.38
CA PRO A 523 -53.92 -3.82 -4.80
C PRO A 523 -54.85 -3.00 -5.72
N GLY A 524 -54.50 -2.90 -6.99
CA GLY A 524 -55.12 -1.95 -7.94
C GLY A 524 -56.52 -2.32 -8.44
N ASN A 525 -57.04 -1.46 -9.32
CA ASN A 525 -58.24 -1.73 -10.10
C ASN A 525 -58.11 -1.11 -11.49
N ASP A 526 -58.66 -1.82 -12.49
CA ASP A 526 -58.55 -1.50 -13.91
C ASP A 526 -59.91 -0.98 -14.46
N LEU A 527 -59.95 -0.58 -15.74
CA LEU A 527 -61.16 -0.39 -16.57
C LEU A 527 -62.11 0.83 -16.32
N ARG A 528 -61.93 1.92 -17.09
CA ARG A 528 -62.76 2.29 -18.30
C ARG A 528 -62.67 3.77 -18.72
N CYS A 529 -62.46 3.99 -20.03
CA CYS A 529 -62.81 5.21 -20.79
C CYS A 529 -64.35 5.33 -20.96
N PRO A 530 -64.93 6.48 -21.39
CA PRO A 530 -64.52 7.25 -22.58
C PRO A 530 -63.42 8.30 -22.36
#